data_AF-A0A3C1JWI5-F1
#
_entry.id   AF-A0A3C1JWI5-F1
#
_cell.length_a   1.000
_cell.length_b   1.000
_cell.length_c   1.000
_cell.angle_alpha   90.00
_cell.angle_beta   90.00
_cell.angle_gamma   90.00
#
_symmetry.space_group_name_H-M   'P 1'
#
loop_
_entity.id
_entity.type
_entity.pdbx_description
1 polymer ?
#
loop_
_entity_poly.entity_id
_entity_poly.type
_entity_poly.pdbx_seq_one_letter_code
_entity_poly.pdbx_strand_id
1 'polypeptide(L)'
;MEKQEIITKVNDFLIEEFELEESQLVPSAGLKDTLEIDSLDYVDLVVIIEKNFGFKVKGEDFAYIKTLQDFYDYIIKHAKSN
;
A
#
# COMPACT_ATOMS: atom_id res chain seq x y z
N MET A 1 -8.49 -13.24 -5.04
CA MET A 1 -7.40 -12.42 -5.59
C MET A 1 -6.07 -13.13 -5.38
N GLU A 2 -5.30 -13.27 -6.44
CA GLU A 2 -3.92 -13.77 -6.37
C GLU A 2 -2.99 -12.71 -5.74
N LYS A 3 -1.89 -13.15 -5.10
CA LYS A 3 -0.91 -12.23 -4.48
C LYS A 3 -0.36 -11.24 -5.50
N GLN A 4 -0.09 -11.70 -6.72
CA GLN A 4 0.42 -10.84 -7.79
C GLN A 4 -0.58 -9.77 -8.22
N GLU A 5 -1.87 -10.09 -8.35
CA GLU A 5 -2.89 -9.09 -8.73
C GLU A 5 -2.97 -7.94 -7.72
N ILE A 6 -2.87 -8.26 -6.43
CA ILE A 6 -2.89 -7.27 -5.36
C ILE A 6 -1.66 -6.37 -5.46
N ILE A 7 -0.47 -6.96 -5.57
CA ILE A 7 0.78 -6.19 -5.70
C ILE A 7 0.73 -5.30 -6.94
N THR A 8 0.28 -5.82 -8.08
CA THR A 8 0.14 -5.04 -9.31
C THR A 8 -0.82 -3.87 -9.10
N LYS A 9 -2.02 -4.10 -8.56
CA LYS A 9 -2.95 -3.01 -8.25
C LYS A 9 -2.37 -1.98 -7.30
N VAL A 10 -1.65 -2.44 -6.28
CA VAL A 10 -1.00 -1.55 -5.32
C VAL A 10 0.03 -0.69 -6.03
N ASN A 11 0.92 -1.30 -6.79
CA ASN A 11 1.94 -0.57 -7.53
C ASN A 11 1.34 0.42 -8.51
N ASP A 12 0.30 0.03 -9.23
CA ASP A 12 -0.39 0.84 -10.23
C ASP A 12 -0.89 2.16 -9.61
N PHE A 13 -1.65 2.11 -8.51
CA PHE A 13 -2.11 3.34 -7.87
C PHE A 13 -0.98 4.10 -7.16
N LEU A 14 0.07 3.43 -6.65
CA LEU A 14 1.22 4.14 -6.08
C LEU A 14 1.99 4.91 -7.17
N ILE A 15 2.04 4.39 -8.40
CA ILE A 15 2.65 5.06 -9.53
C ILE A 15 1.75 6.20 -10.05
N GLU A 16 0.44 5.94 -10.19
CA GLU A 16 -0.50 6.92 -10.76
C GLU A 16 -0.88 8.03 -9.77
N GLU A 17 -1.21 7.68 -8.51
CA GLU A 17 -1.74 8.63 -7.53
C GLU A 17 -0.63 9.32 -6.71
N PHE A 18 0.51 8.66 -6.52
CA PHE A 18 1.66 9.19 -5.76
C PHE A 18 2.85 9.52 -6.66
N GLU A 19 2.68 9.49 -7.99
CA GLU A 19 3.71 9.83 -8.99
C GLU A 19 5.04 9.08 -8.79
N LEU A 20 5.00 7.86 -8.25
CA LEU A 20 6.20 7.06 -8.00
C LEU A 20 6.67 6.31 -9.24
N GLU A 21 7.97 6.01 -9.26
CA GLU A 21 8.53 5.11 -10.27
C GLU A 21 8.47 3.65 -9.82
N GLU A 22 8.23 2.72 -10.76
CA GLU A 22 8.30 1.28 -10.50
C GLU A 22 9.68 0.86 -9.94
N SER A 23 10.74 1.58 -10.33
CA SER A 23 12.11 1.40 -9.83
C SER A 23 12.24 1.69 -8.33
N GLN A 24 11.39 2.57 -7.78
CA GLN A 24 11.36 2.91 -6.35
C GLN A 24 10.54 1.92 -5.53
N LEU A 25 9.64 1.16 -6.17
CA LEU A 25 8.80 0.14 -5.54
C LEU A 25 9.56 -1.14 -5.20
N VAL A 26 10.59 -1.01 -4.37
CA VAL A 26 11.42 -2.12 -3.93
C VAL A 26 10.82 -2.72 -2.65
N PRO A 27 10.60 -4.04 -2.57
CA PRO A 27 10.03 -4.68 -1.38
C PRO A 27 10.83 -4.42 -0.10
N SER A 28 12.15 -4.25 -0.22
CA SER A 28 13.07 -3.95 0.88
C SER A 28 13.15 -2.47 1.24
N ALA A 29 12.58 -1.58 0.41
CA ALA A 29 12.58 -0.15 0.70
C ALA A 29 11.54 0.19 1.79
N GLY A 30 11.85 1.23 2.56
CA GLY A 30 10.98 1.71 3.63
C GLY A 30 9.73 2.33 3.02
N LEU A 31 8.53 1.89 3.41
CA LEU A 31 7.29 2.40 2.83
C LEU A 31 7.22 3.93 2.97
N LYS A 32 7.51 4.45 4.17
CA LYS A 32 7.48 5.88 4.46
C LYS A 32 8.56 6.66 3.70
N ASP A 33 9.75 6.08 3.56
CA ASP A 33 10.86 6.72 2.87
C ASP A 33 10.68 6.69 1.34
N THR A 34 10.08 5.63 0.80
CA THR A 34 9.82 5.46 -0.63
C THR A 34 8.67 6.32 -1.12
N LEU A 35 7.59 6.37 -0.35
CA LEU A 35 6.38 7.09 -0.74
C LEU A 35 6.36 8.55 -0.29
N GLU A 36 7.35 8.98 0.50
CA GLU A 36 7.43 10.34 1.07
C GLU A 36 6.10 10.84 1.67
N ILE A 37 5.30 9.91 2.21
CA ILE A 37 3.89 10.10 2.59
C ILE A 37 3.80 11.15 3.71
N ASP A 38 3.15 12.28 3.44
CA ASP A 38 2.71 13.19 4.49
C ASP A 38 1.37 12.73 5.11
N SER A 39 0.97 13.38 6.19
CA SER A 39 -0.31 13.18 6.88
C SER A 39 -1.54 13.20 5.97
N LEU A 40 -1.50 13.91 4.83
CA LEU A 40 -2.58 13.95 3.84
C LEU A 40 -2.54 12.75 2.89
N ASP A 41 -1.38 12.46 2.32
CA ASP A 41 -1.14 11.31 1.43
C ASP A 41 -1.54 9.99 2.11
N TYR A 42 -1.36 9.92 3.43
CA TYR A 42 -1.80 8.80 4.25
C TYR A 42 -3.32 8.59 4.20
N VAL A 43 -4.10 9.67 4.28
CA VAL A 43 -5.56 9.61 4.24
C VAL A 43 -6.02 9.12 2.87
N ASP A 44 -5.42 9.62 1.81
CA ASP A 44 -5.73 9.21 0.44
C ASP A 44 -5.38 7.73 0.20
N LEU A 45 -4.22 7.28 0.68
CA LEU A 45 -3.80 5.88 0.61
C LEU A 45 -4.83 4.94 1.25
N VAL A 46 -5.29 5.26 2.48
CA VAL A 46 -6.30 4.46 3.18
C VAL A 46 -7.62 4.43 2.43
N VAL A 47 -8.06 5.56 1.88
CA VAL A 47 -9.30 5.67 1.10
C VAL A 47 -9.22 4.87 -0.20
N ILE A 48 -8.09 4.92 -0.92
CA ILE A 48 -7.85 4.18 -2.15
C ILE A 48 -7.86 2.67 -1.88
N ILE A 49 -7.21 2.22 -0.81
CA ILE A 49 -7.22 0.79 -0.42
C ILE A 49 -8.65 0.35 -0.06
N GLU A 50 -9.38 1.15 0.73
CA GLU A 50 -10.75 0.83 1.11
C GLU A 50 -11.66 0.72 -0.12
N LYS A 51 -11.51 1.61 -1.10
CA LYS A 51 -12.26 1.56 -2.37
C LYS A 51 -11.87 0.38 -3.26
N ASN A 52 -10.58 0.06 -3.36
CA ASN A 52 -10.07 -0.99 -4.27
C ASN A 52 -10.23 -2.41 -3.72
N PHE A 53 -10.07 -2.57 -2.40
CA PHE A 53 -10.04 -3.88 -1.74
C PHE A 53 -11.20 -4.08 -0.76
N GLY A 54 -11.98 -3.06 -0.45
CA GLY A 54 -13.20 -3.20 0.36
C GLY A 54 -12.94 -3.44 1.85
N PHE A 55 -11.75 -3.14 2.36
CA PHE A 55 -11.42 -3.25 3.78
C PHE A 55 -10.83 -1.95 4.33
N LYS A 56 -11.10 -1.69 5.61
CA LYS A 56 -10.58 -0.50 6.30
C LYS A 56 -9.21 -0.75 6.87
N VAL A 57 -8.29 0.16 6.59
CA VAL A 57 -6.96 0.18 7.19
C VAL A 57 -6.97 1.08 8.43
N LYS A 58 -6.36 0.63 9.52
CA LYS A 58 -6.18 1.45 10.73
C LYS A 58 -4.81 2.12 10.73
N GLY A 59 -4.76 3.34 11.25
CA GLY A 59 -3.52 4.08 11.54
C GLY A 59 -2.49 3.25 12.31
N GLU A 60 -2.97 2.50 13.29
CA GLU A 60 -2.13 1.65 14.14
C GLU A 60 -1.47 0.52 13.34
N ASP A 61 -2.16 -0.06 12.35
CA ASP A 61 -1.61 -1.13 11.53
C ASP A 61 -0.45 -0.63 10.68
N PHE A 62 -0.56 0.58 10.14
CA PHE A 62 0.53 1.22 9.39
C PHE A 62 1.76 1.50 10.24
N ALA A 63 1.63 1.67 11.56
CA ALA A 63 2.79 1.83 12.42
C ALA A 63 3.65 0.55 12.47
N TYR A 64 3.05 -0.62 12.23
CA TYR A 64 3.77 -1.89 12.10
C TYR A 64 4.35 -2.11 10.70
N ILE A 65 3.84 -1.40 9.69
CA ILE A 65 4.30 -1.48 8.31
C ILE A 65 5.52 -0.58 8.14
N LYS A 66 6.69 -1.22 7.97
CA LYS A 66 7.96 -0.50 7.80
C LYS A 66 8.43 -0.54 6.36
N THR A 67 8.28 -1.68 5.72
CA THR A 67 8.72 -1.89 4.33
C THR A 67 7.55 -1.98 3.38
N LEU A 68 7.82 -1.78 2.10
CA LEU A 68 6.84 -2.00 1.04
C LEU A 68 6.39 -3.47 1.00
N GLN A 69 7.27 -4.43 1.33
CA GLN A 69 6.90 -5.84 1.48
C GLN A 69 5.86 -6.04 2.59
N ASP A 70 6.04 -5.43 3.76
CA ASP A 70 5.07 -5.50 4.86
C ASP A 70 3.71 -4.94 4.44
N PHE A 71 3.72 -3.89 3.63
CA PHE A 71 2.51 -3.25 3.11
C PHE A 71 1.75 -4.18 2.17
N TYR A 72 2.44 -4.81 1.21
CA TYR A 72 1.82 -5.81 0.34
C TYR A 72 1.24 -6.96 1.14
N ASP A 73 2.01 -7.54 2.06
CA ASP A 73 1.55 -8.69 2.84
C ASP A 73 0.36 -8.31 3.75
N TYR A 74 0.33 -7.09 4.27
CA TYR A 74 -0.82 -6.56 5.00
C TYR A 74 -2.08 -6.52 4.12
N ILE A 75 -2.00 -5.95 2.92
CA ILE A 75 -3.14 -5.86 2.00
C ILE A 75 -3.58 -7.26 1.57
N ILE A 76 -2.63 -8.14 1.22
CA ILE A 76 -2.92 -9.52 0.81
C ILE A 76 -3.67 -10.27 1.90
N LYS A 77 -3.25 -10.11 3.16
CA LYS A 77 -3.88 -10.78 4.31
C LYS A 77 -5.33 -10.32 4.51
N HIS A 78 -5.61 -9.03 4.33
CA HIS A 78 -6.96 -8.48 4.51
C HIS A 78 -7.86 -8.71 3.30
N ALA A 79 -7.34 -8.52 2.08
CA ALA A 79 -8.07 -8.73 0.84
C ALA A 79 -8.46 -10.20 0.61
N LYS A 80 -7.69 -11.17 1.14
CA LYS A 80 -8.07 -12.59 1.13
C LYS A 80 -9.15 -12.96 2.16
N SER A 81 -9.39 -12.09 3.14
CA SER A 81 -10.31 -12.37 4.23
C SER A 81 -11.75 -11.90 3.95
N ASN A 82 -12.03 -11.45 2.72
CA ASN A 82 -13.34 -11.01 2.23
C ASN A 82 -13.80 -11.87 1.04
#